data_AF-A0AA35IPY2-F1
#
_entry.id   AF-A0AA35IPY2-F1
#
_cell.length_a   1.000
_cell.length_b   1.000
_cell.length_c   1.000
_cell.angle_alpha   90.00
_cell.angle_beta   90.00
_cell.angle_gamma   90.00
#
_symmetry.space_group_name_H-M   'P 1'
#
loop_
_entity.id
_entity.type
_entity.pdbx_description
1 polymer ?
#
loop_
_entity_poly.entity_id
_entity_poly.type
_entity_poly.pdbx_seq_one_letter_code
_entity_poly.pdbx_strand_id
1 'polypeptide(L)'
;MSASHKSKILQLVDSCCQNAKSGQLKSLSFVIGAANGTTKEIKRTYIQEQCKFLEELRQQKIRQGGINILSMDAGVSNFAFSKMQLLNDNPLPKLLDWQKLNLEEKFFQNLKKLSLNPAETSQLVFDLTEYLFESAPIPDMFTIERQRARTMSSRHILEPILKVNILEQILFSNLENKVKYTNRIQNGSKLRYIVRSSDPHRMTSYWCFPREETPVGSKKLKSNKHSKDLRIKLVKKIVSSSILNKGSKDPTELVEFTEIWEKRIRNALAKKKSFKLCDILEFLDNSGVKKDDDLADSFLHSLSWIEWIKNYENIAELLNSTSHSKMEFREVFEFCENKAQELKYLQNTYTTG
;
A
#
# COMPACT_ATOMS: atom_id res chain seq x y z
N MET A 1 16.43 -13.21 -16.19
CA MET A 1 16.85 -12.05 -17.00
C MET A 1 18.18 -11.51 -16.48
N SER A 2 19.11 -11.11 -17.34
CA SER A 2 20.46 -10.64 -16.96
C SER A 2 20.46 -9.20 -16.43
N ALA A 3 21.50 -8.80 -15.67
CA ALA A 3 21.67 -7.43 -15.18
C ALA A 3 21.64 -6.36 -16.31
N SER A 4 22.02 -6.76 -17.53
CA SER A 4 21.94 -5.93 -18.74
C SER A 4 20.49 -5.51 -19.06
N HIS A 5 19.50 -6.39 -18.85
CA HIS A 5 18.11 -6.08 -19.18
C HIS A 5 17.47 -5.11 -18.17
N LYS A 6 17.80 -5.22 -16.87
CA LYS A 6 17.44 -4.23 -15.83
C LYS A 6 17.95 -2.84 -16.20
N SER A 7 19.21 -2.74 -16.65
CA SER A 7 19.81 -1.47 -17.07
C SER A 7 19.10 -0.87 -18.29
N LYS A 8 18.68 -1.71 -19.25
CA LYS A 8 18.05 -1.24 -20.50
C LYS A 8 16.71 -0.55 -20.24
N ILE A 9 15.81 -1.16 -19.46
CA ILE A 9 14.48 -0.57 -19.21
C ILE A 9 14.61 0.76 -18.47
N LEU A 10 15.49 0.84 -17.47
CA LEU A 10 15.69 2.10 -16.73
C LEU A 10 16.25 3.22 -17.62
N GLN A 11 17.11 2.90 -18.59
CA GLN A 11 17.59 3.86 -19.58
C GLN A 11 16.48 4.33 -20.54
N LEU A 12 15.59 3.42 -20.94
CA LEU A 12 14.42 3.76 -21.77
C LEU A 12 13.44 4.66 -21.02
N VAL A 13 13.18 4.38 -19.74
CA VAL A 13 12.37 5.25 -18.88
C VAL A 13 12.98 6.64 -18.77
N ASP A 14 14.29 6.76 -18.56
CA ASP A 14 14.93 8.09 -18.51
C ASP A 14 14.80 8.83 -19.85
N SER A 15 15.05 8.15 -20.96
CA SER A 15 14.91 8.71 -22.31
C SER A 15 13.49 9.22 -22.59
N CYS A 16 12.49 8.45 -22.16
CA CYS A 16 11.08 8.84 -22.21
C CYS A 16 10.81 10.11 -21.37
N CYS A 17 11.37 10.17 -20.16
CA CYS A 17 11.20 11.28 -19.24
C CYS A 17 11.90 12.58 -19.68
N GLN A 18 13.02 12.50 -20.39
CA GLN A 18 13.76 13.68 -20.89
C GLN A 18 12.88 14.55 -21.79
N ASN A 19 12.16 13.91 -22.72
CA ASN A 19 11.35 14.58 -23.73
C ASN A 19 9.91 14.89 -23.27
N ALA A 20 9.51 14.41 -22.09
CA ALA A 20 8.16 14.56 -21.57
C ALA A 20 7.84 16.00 -21.13
N LYS A 21 6.58 16.40 -21.31
CA LYS A 21 6.01 17.62 -20.74
C LYS A 21 5.77 17.45 -19.23
N SER A 22 5.67 18.56 -18.50
CA SER A 22 5.44 18.54 -17.04
C SER A 22 4.15 17.80 -16.62
N GLY A 23 3.11 17.89 -17.44
CA GLY A 23 1.86 17.14 -17.25
C GLY A 23 2.02 15.64 -17.45
N GLN A 24 2.75 15.22 -18.49
CA GLN A 24 3.06 13.81 -18.76
C GLN A 24 3.87 13.17 -17.63
N LEU A 25 4.89 13.88 -17.12
CA LEU A 25 5.64 13.43 -15.94
C LEU A 25 4.75 13.31 -14.70
N LYS A 26 3.80 14.24 -14.51
CA LYS A 26 2.85 14.17 -13.40
C LYS A 26 1.95 12.93 -13.51
N SER A 27 1.44 12.62 -14.71
CA SER A 27 0.64 11.42 -14.96
C SER A 27 1.45 10.15 -14.73
N LEU A 28 2.69 10.10 -15.22
CA LEU A 28 3.59 8.97 -14.98
C LEU A 28 3.88 8.78 -13.49
N SER A 29 4.29 9.84 -12.79
CA SER A 29 4.52 9.81 -11.35
C SER A 29 3.31 9.28 -10.58
N PHE A 30 2.10 9.71 -10.96
CA PHE A 30 0.85 9.28 -10.35
C PHE A 30 0.63 7.78 -10.52
N VAL A 31 0.76 7.26 -11.75
CA VAL A 31 0.48 5.86 -12.10
C VAL A 31 1.43 4.86 -11.45
N ILE A 32 2.69 5.26 -11.20
CA ILE A 32 3.72 4.41 -10.56
C ILE A 32 3.93 4.69 -9.07
N GLY A 33 3.18 5.63 -8.49
CA GLY A 33 3.34 6.00 -7.07
C GLY A 33 4.63 6.76 -6.73
N ALA A 34 5.21 7.49 -7.68
CA ALA A 34 6.35 8.37 -7.42
C ALA A 34 5.91 9.68 -6.76
N ALA A 35 6.81 10.31 -5.99
CA ALA A 35 6.55 11.64 -5.45
C ALA A 35 6.42 12.68 -6.58
N ASN A 36 5.53 13.66 -6.40
CA ASN A 36 5.35 14.74 -7.37
C ASN A 36 6.30 15.90 -7.03
N GLY A 37 7.35 16.06 -7.83
CA GLY A 37 8.29 17.16 -7.70
C GLY A 37 7.71 18.53 -8.10
N THR A 38 8.32 19.61 -7.61
CA THR A 38 7.96 20.98 -7.97
C THR A 38 8.49 21.38 -9.35
N THR A 39 9.70 20.95 -9.70
CA THR A 39 10.34 21.19 -11.00
C THR A 39 10.31 19.95 -11.89
N LYS A 40 10.60 20.13 -13.19
CA LYS A 40 10.67 19.02 -14.15
C LYS A 40 11.79 18.05 -13.76
N GLU A 41 12.92 18.58 -13.33
CA GLU A 41 14.12 17.84 -12.93
C GLU A 41 13.83 16.97 -11.70
N ILE A 42 13.24 17.55 -10.66
CA ILE A 42 12.89 16.82 -9.43
C ILE A 42 11.88 15.72 -9.72
N LYS A 43 10.87 15.98 -10.57
CA LYS A 43 9.91 14.93 -10.98
C LYS A 43 10.63 13.76 -11.66
N ARG A 44 11.57 14.05 -12.56
CA ARG A 44 12.35 13.01 -13.25
C ARG A 44 13.16 12.19 -12.26
N THR A 45 13.84 12.83 -11.31
CA THR A 45 14.60 12.12 -10.26
C THR A 45 13.69 11.18 -9.47
N TYR A 46 12.55 11.66 -8.99
CA TYR A 46 11.61 10.81 -8.24
C TYR A 46 11.01 9.67 -9.08
N ILE A 47 10.74 9.90 -10.37
CA ILE A 47 10.30 8.84 -11.29
C ILE A 47 11.40 7.79 -11.45
N GLN A 48 12.65 8.21 -11.70
CA GLN A 48 13.77 7.28 -11.86
C GLN A 48 14.01 6.43 -10.60
N GLU A 49 14.00 7.06 -9.42
CA GLU A 49 14.15 6.36 -8.14
C GLU A 49 13.04 5.34 -7.91
N GLN A 50 11.79 5.73 -8.18
CA GLN A 50 10.64 4.84 -8.06
C GLN A 50 10.70 3.70 -9.08
N CYS A 51 11.03 3.97 -10.35
CA CYS A 51 11.18 2.93 -11.38
C CYS A 51 12.32 1.97 -11.06
N LYS A 52 13.46 2.44 -10.54
CA LYS A 52 14.56 1.57 -10.09
C LYS A 52 14.07 0.57 -9.04
N PHE A 53 13.26 1.05 -8.11
CA PHE A 53 12.69 0.21 -7.07
C PHE A 53 11.62 -0.75 -7.59
N LEU A 54 10.69 -0.28 -8.42
CA LEU A 54 9.66 -1.14 -9.02
C LEU A 54 10.28 -2.22 -9.92
N GLU A 55 11.39 -1.92 -10.60
CA GLU A 55 12.14 -2.93 -11.37
C GLU A 55 12.77 -3.99 -10.46
N GLU A 56 13.22 -3.63 -9.26
CA GLU A 56 13.71 -4.62 -8.28
C GLU A 56 12.61 -5.59 -7.84
N LEU A 57 11.41 -5.05 -7.57
CA LEU A 57 10.24 -5.85 -7.23
C LEU A 57 9.77 -6.71 -8.40
N ARG A 58 9.71 -6.16 -9.62
CA ARG A 58 9.36 -6.89 -10.85
C ARG A 58 10.30 -8.07 -11.08
N GLN A 59 11.61 -7.85 -10.97
CA GLN A 59 12.60 -8.93 -11.12
C GLN A 59 12.52 -9.96 -10.00
N GLN A 60 12.14 -9.55 -8.78
CA GLN A 60 11.87 -10.49 -7.68
C GLN A 60 10.63 -11.35 -7.98
N LYS A 61 9.53 -10.73 -8.41
CA LYS A 61 8.28 -11.38 -8.81
C LYS A 61 8.50 -12.41 -9.92
N ILE A 62 9.21 -12.03 -10.98
CA ILE A 62 9.56 -12.94 -12.09
C ILE A 62 10.36 -14.15 -11.58
N ARG A 63 11.36 -13.93 -10.71
CA ARG A 63 12.22 -15.01 -10.20
C ARG A 63 11.51 -15.98 -9.26
N GLN A 64 10.54 -15.50 -8.48
CA GLN A 64 9.86 -16.30 -7.46
C GLN A 64 8.50 -16.85 -7.90
N GLY A 65 8.02 -16.49 -9.09
CA GLY A 65 6.67 -16.85 -9.55
C GLY A 65 5.56 -15.93 -9.03
N GLY A 66 5.88 -15.03 -8.11
CA GLY A 66 4.97 -14.05 -7.53
C GLY A 66 5.68 -13.14 -6.53
N ILE A 67 4.93 -12.21 -5.95
CA ILE A 67 5.43 -11.28 -4.94
C ILE A 67 4.41 -11.13 -3.81
N ASN A 68 4.91 -11.07 -2.57
CA ASN A 68 4.12 -10.92 -1.36
C ASN A 68 4.42 -9.56 -0.71
N ILE A 69 3.40 -8.73 -0.53
CA ILE A 69 3.54 -7.40 0.04
C ILE A 69 2.75 -7.35 1.34
N LEU A 70 3.38 -6.84 2.40
CA LEU A 70 2.74 -6.56 3.68
C LEU A 70 2.82 -5.06 3.97
N SER A 71 1.66 -4.41 4.04
CA SER A 71 1.55 -2.99 4.39
C SER A 71 0.93 -2.79 5.77
N MET A 72 1.55 -1.89 6.55
CA MET A 72 1.22 -1.60 7.94
C MET A 72 0.81 -0.14 8.12
N ASP A 73 -0.30 0.08 8.81
CA ASP A 73 -0.68 1.34 9.43
C ASP A 73 -0.30 1.29 10.91
N ALA A 74 0.70 2.09 11.29
CA ALA A 74 1.34 2.01 12.58
C ALA A 74 0.51 2.70 13.67
N GLY A 75 0.14 1.94 14.69
CA GLY A 75 -0.57 2.45 15.86
C GLY A 75 -0.33 1.54 17.06
N VAL A 76 -0.24 2.09 18.27
CA VAL A 76 -0.04 1.25 19.47
C VAL A 76 -1.30 0.44 19.80
N SER A 77 -2.47 1.10 19.79
CA SER A 77 -3.75 0.47 20.13
C SER A 77 -4.62 0.15 18.91
N ASN A 78 -4.14 0.46 17.71
CA ASN A 78 -4.87 0.35 16.45
C ASN A 78 -3.95 -0.08 15.29
N PHE A 79 -2.89 -0.83 15.57
CA PHE A 79 -2.00 -1.36 14.54
C PHE A 79 -2.82 -2.17 13.53
N ALA A 80 -2.73 -1.84 12.25
CA ALA A 80 -3.41 -2.58 11.22
C ALA A 80 -2.42 -2.98 10.14
N PHE A 81 -2.60 -4.18 9.57
CA PHE A 81 -1.80 -4.60 8.43
C PHE A 81 -2.61 -5.45 7.48
N SER A 82 -2.22 -5.42 6.20
CA SER A 82 -2.72 -6.34 5.19
C SER A 82 -1.57 -6.98 4.43
N LYS A 83 -1.74 -8.23 4.04
CA LYS A 83 -0.77 -9.01 3.28
C LYS A 83 -1.43 -9.55 2.02
N MET A 84 -0.87 -9.19 0.87
CA MET A 84 -1.38 -9.58 -0.44
C MET A 84 -0.30 -10.26 -1.27
N GLN A 85 -0.71 -11.21 -2.11
CA GLN A 85 0.15 -11.92 -3.04
C GLN A 85 -0.28 -11.65 -4.47
N LEU A 86 0.66 -11.31 -5.35
CA LEU A 86 0.44 -11.21 -6.79
C LEU A 86 1.30 -12.27 -7.49
N LEU A 87 0.67 -13.26 -8.12
CA LEU A 87 1.35 -14.29 -8.92
C LEU A 87 1.63 -13.77 -10.33
N ASN A 88 2.54 -14.42 -11.07
CA ASN A 88 2.85 -14.03 -12.45
C ASN A 88 1.72 -14.36 -13.44
N ASP A 89 0.98 -15.42 -13.16
CA ASP A 89 -0.08 -15.97 -14.02
C ASP A 89 -1.48 -15.48 -13.62
N ASN A 90 -1.60 -14.74 -12.51
CA ASN A 90 -2.88 -14.22 -12.02
C ASN A 90 -2.92 -12.68 -12.11
N PRO A 91 -3.90 -12.09 -12.82
CA PRO A 91 -4.03 -10.64 -12.92
C PRO A 91 -4.50 -9.96 -11.62
N LEU A 92 -5.14 -10.72 -10.72
CA LEU A 92 -5.67 -10.22 -9.46
C LEU A 92 -4.79 -10.64 -8.28
N PRO A 93 -4.49 -9.71 -7.35
CA PRO A 93 -3.82 -10.07 -6.12
C PRO A 93 -4.73 -10.86 -5.19
N LYS A 94 -4.18 -11.82 -4.46
CA LYS A 94 -4.87 -12.59 -3.45
C LYS A 94 -4.61 -12.02 -2.04
N LEU A 95 -5.65 -11.74 -1.28
CA LEU A 95 -5.54 -11.36 0.13
C LEU A 95 -5.19 -12.60 0.97
N LEU A 96 -4.02 -12.58 1.60
CA LEU A 96 -3.53 -13.66 2.46
C LEU A 96 -3.89 -13.40 3.92
N ASP A 97 -3.68 -12.16 4.39
CA ASP A 97 -3.92 -11.79 5.78
C ASP A 97 -4.37 -10.33 5.89
N TRP A 98 -5.19 -10.03 6.89
CA TRP A 98 -5.70 -8.69 7.15
C TRP A 98 -6.15 -8.59 8.60
N GLN A 99 -5.44 -7.82 9.41
CA GLN A 99 -5.69 -7.80 10.84
C GLN A 99 -5.59 -6.40 11.41
N LYS A 100 -6.22 -6.25 12.59
CA LYS A 100 -6.10 -5.10 13.46
C LYS A 100 -5.81 -5.57 14.88
N LEU A 101 -4.78 -5.01 15.49
CA LEU A 101 -4.24 -5.41 16.78
C LEU A 101 -4.13 -4.18 17.69
N ASN A 102 -4.53 -4.35 18.94
CA ASN A 102 -4.01 -3.57 20.04
C ASN A 102 -2.72 -4.23 20.51
N LEU A 103 -1.57 -3.60 20.24
CA LEU A 103 -0.26 -4.18 20.52
C LEU A 103 0.00 -4.32 22.01
N GLU A 104 -0.54 -3.40 22.82
CA GLU A 104 -0.44 -3.48 24.27
C GLU A 104 -1.20 -4.71 24.78
N GLU A 105 -2.45 -4.91 24.38
CA GLU A 105 -3.25 -6.08 24.79
C GLU A 105 -2.68 -7.39 24.24
N LYS A 106 -2.12 -7.36 23.02
CA LYS A 106 -1.60 -8.55 22.35
C LYS A 106 -0.28 -9.05 22.95
N PHE A 107 0.63 -8.14 23.29
CA PHE A 107 2.00 -8.49 23.71
C PHE A 107 2.30 -8.19 25.18
N PHE A 108 1.54 -7.30 25.83
CA PHE A 108 1.62 -7.10 27.28
C PHE A 108 0.46 -7.78 27.98
N GLN A 109 0.77 -8.85 28.71
CA GLN A 109 -0.21 -9.64 29.47
C GLN A 109 -0.76 -8.92 30.72
N ASN A 110 -0.17 -7.77 31.07
CA ASN A 110 -0.60 -6.93 32.20
C ASN A 110 -1.17 -5.62 31.64
N LEU A 111 -2.25 -5.09 32.23
CA LEU A 111 -2.96 -3.84 31.88
C LEU A 111 -2.10 -2.54 31.91
N LYS A 112 -0.78 -2.66 31.82
CA LYS A 112 0.18 -1.58 31.75
C LYS A 112 0.10 -0.93 30.37
N LYS A 113 -0.26 0.35 30.35
CA LYS A 113 -0.09 1.18 29.16
C LYS A 113 1.40 1.31 28.86
N LEU A 114 1.78 1.12 27.60
CA LEU A 114 3.12 1.35 27.09
C LEU A 114 3.55 2.75 27.51
N SER A 115 4.68 2.88 28.19
CA SER A 115 5.27 4.18 28.52
C SER A 115 6.27 4.58 27.43
N LEU A 116 6.91 5.75 27.57
CA LEU A 116 8.03 6.14 26.70
C LEU A 116 9.36 5.47 27.11
N ASN A 117 9.31 4.38 27.88
CA ASN A 117 10.49 3.60 28.23
C ASN A 117 11.02 2.86 26.98
N PRO A 118 12.31 3.04 26.60
CA PRO A 118 12.89 2.38 25.45
C PRO A 118 12.84 0.85 25.51
N ALA A 119 13.03 0.25 26.69
CA ALA A 119 13.03 -1.20 26.86
C ALA A 119 11.64 -1.81 26.57
N GLU A 120 10.58 -1.14 27.02
CA GLU A 120 9.20 -1.59 26.77
C GLU A 120 8.87 -1.53 25.28
N THR A 121 9.19 -0.41 24.62
CA THR A 121 8.91 -0.26 23.19
C THR A 121 9.76 -1.21 22.35
N SER A 122 11.03 -1.41 22.73
CA SER A 122 11.92 -2.37 22.06
C SER A 122 11.40 -3.79 22.14
N GLN A 123 10.93 -4.23 23.32
CA GLN A 123 10.36 -5.57 23.50
C GLN A 123 9.08 -5.76 22.70
N LEU A 124 8.12 -4.83 22.82
CA LEU A 124 6.86 -4.91 22.07
C LEU A 124 7.09 -4.97 20.56
N VAL A 125 8.01 -4.17 20.04
CA VAL A 125 8.31 -4.16 18.60
C VAL A 125 9.10 -5.40 18.17
N PHE A 126 9.91 -5.99 19.04
CA PHE A 126 10.51 -7.30 18.80
C PHE A 126 9.43 -8.37 18.65
N ASP A 127 8.50 -8.47 19.60
CA ASP A 127 7.41 -9.46 19.57
C ASP A 127 6.49 -9.25 18.36
N LEU A 128 6.18 -7.99 18.02
CA LEU A 128 5.48 -7.67 16.78
C LEU A 128 6.27 -8.12 15.54
N THR A 129 7.59 -7.93 15.52
CA THR A 129 8.43 -8.35 14.40
C THR A 129 8.40 -9.86 14.25
N GLU A 130 8.47 -10.64 15.34
CA GLU A 130 8.34 -12.11 15.26
C GLU A 130 6.94 -12.51 14.79
N TYR A 131 5.89 -11.88 15.31
CA TYR A 131 4.51 -12.12 14.92
C TYR A 131 4.28 -11.95 13.40
N LEU A 132 4.86 -10.90 12.80
CA LEU A 132 4.75 -10.65 11.35
C LEU A 132 5.42 -11.75 10.49
N PHE A 133 6.26 -12.60 11.07
CA PHE A 133 6.95 -13.70 10.40
C PHE A 133 6.33 -15.08 10.69
N GLU A 134 5.35 -15.17 11.60
CA GLU A 134 4.67 -16.44 11.90
C GLU A 134 3.89 -16.99 10.69
N SER A 135 3.33 -16.11 9.86
CA SER A 135 2.56 -16.52 8.69
C SER A 135 3.43 -16.65 7.43
N ALA A 136 3.53 -17.86 6.88
CA ALA A 136 4.06 -18.07 5.54
C ALA A 136 3.07 -17.56 4.47
N PRO A 137 3.54 -17.15 3.28
CA PRO A 137 4.94 -16.92 2.92
C PRO A 137 5.50 -15.65 3.58
N ILE A 138 6.80 -15.57 3.85
CA ILE A 138 7.42 -14.32 4.34
C ILE A 138 7.23 -13.23 3.26
N PRO A 139 6.80 -12.00 3.62
CA PRO A 139 6.69 -10.92 2.66
C PRO A 139 8.01 -10.62 1.95
N ASP A 140 7.94 -10.37 0.65
CA ASP A 140 9.03 -9.85 -0.17
C ASP A 140 9.25 -8.35 0.07
N MET A 141 8.20 -7.67 0.53
CA MET A 141 8.21 -6.26 0.84
C MET A 141 7.37 -5.95 2.07
N PHE A 142 7.97 -5.23 3.02
CA PHE A 142 7.29 -4.62 4.15
C PHE A 142 7.17 -3.12 3.90
N THR A 143 5.97 -2.56 4.08
CA THR A 143 5.80 -1.10 4.08
C THR A 143 5.17 -0.60 5.36
N ILE A 144 5.75 0.44 5.94
CA ILE A 144 5.22 1.09 7.13
C ILE A 144 4.74 2.48 6.72
N GLU A 145 3.45 2.78 6.94
CA GLU A 145 2.90 4.12 6.74
C GLU A 145 3.53 5.11 7.73
N ARG A 146 4.01 6.24 7.21
CA ARG A 146 4.58 7.29 8.05
C ARG A 146 3.51 8.02 8.84
N GLN A 147 3.71 8.09 10.15
CA GLN A 147 2.84 8.90 10.99
C GLN A 147 3.06 10.40 10.74
N ARG A 148 1.97 11.16 10.64
CA ARG A 148 2.04 12.63 10.47
C ARG A 148 2.18 13.29 11.85
N ALA A 149 3.28 13.98 12.10
CA ALA A 149 3.46 14.79 13.31
C ALA A 149 2.49 16.00 13.29
N ARG A 150 1.31 15.84 13.90
CA ARG A 150 0.31 16.91 14.06
C ARG A 150 -0.07 17.05 15.52
N THR A 151 0.67 17.85 16.28
CA THR A 151 0.41 18.06 17.70
C THR A 151 -0.74 19.03 17.97
N MET A 152 -1.05 19.93 17.03
CA MET A 152 -2.06 21.02 17.16
C MET A 152 -2.02 21.68 18.55
N SER A 153 -0.82 21.83 19.12
CA SER A 153 -0.55 22.36 20.46
C SER A 153 -1.21 21.62 21.65
N SER A 154 -1.78 20.42 21.44
CA SER A 154 -2.38 19.61 22.51
C SER A 154 -1.38 18.65 23.13
N ARG A 155 -1.17 18.77 24.46
CA ARG A 155 -0.31 17.86 25.23
C ARG A 155 -0.82 16.41 25.21
N HIS A 156 -2.13 16.22 25.12
CA HIS A 156 -2.74 14.87 25.04
C HIS A 156 -2.49 14.15 23.73
N ILE A 157 -2.05 14.86 22.68
CA ILE A 157 -1.76 14.28 21.36
C ILE A 157 -0.26 13.98 21.20
N LEU A 158 0.59 14.72 21.92
CA LEU A 158 2.04 14.60 21.80
C LEU A 158 2.55 13.20 22.15
N GLU A 159 2.15 12.66 23.31
CA GLU A 159 2.64 11.36 23.76
C GLU A 159 2.22 10.20 22.83
N PRO A 160 0.95 10.07 22.39
CA PRO A 160 0.58 9.09 21.38
C PRO A 160 1.37 9.21 20.06
N ILE A 161 1.61 10.43 19.57
CA ILE A 161 2.43 10.65 18.37
C ILE A 161 3.87 10.19 18.58
N LEU A 162 4.47 10.53 19.72
CA LEU A 162 5.83 10.10 20.06
C LEU A 162 5.92 8.58 20.13
N LYS A 163 4.96 7.91 20.78
CA LYS A 163 4.92 6.44 20.84
C LYS A 163 4.86 5.80 19.46
N VAL A 164 3.96 6.29 18.59
CA VAL A 164 3.84 5.77 17.22
C VAL A 164 5.11 6.03 16.41
N ASN A 165 5.71 7.22 16.51
CA ASN A 165 6.96 7.54 15.81
C ASN A 165 8.12 6.64 16.29
N ILE A 166 8.25 6.42 17.60
CA ILE A 166 9.27 5.51 18.15
C ILE A 166 9.01 4.08 17.67
N LEU A 167 7.75 3.62 17.71
CA LEU A 167 7.35 2.32 17.21
C LEU A 167 7.71 2.14 15.73
N GLU A 168 7.40 3.12 14.86
CA GLU A 168 7.74 3.11 13.44
C GLU A 168 9.25 2.95 13.22
N GLN A 169 10.07 3.76 13.91
CA GLN A 169 11.52 3.76 13.76
C GLN A 169 12.14 2.44 14.24
N ILE A 170 11.70 1.91 15.40
CA ILE A 170 12.19 0.63 15.91
C ILE A 170 11.74 -0.52 15.01
N LEU A 171 10.49 -0.50 14.50
CA LEU A 171 9.98 -1.55 13.63
C LEU A 171 10.75 -1.59 12.30
N PHE A 172 10.99 -0.42 11.70
CA PHE A 172 11.82 -0.31 10.51
C PHE A 172 13.23 -0.86 10.76
N SER A 173 13.85 -0.48 11.88
CA SER A 173 15.18 -0.95 12.28
C SER A 173 15.21 -2.46 12.50
N ASN A 174 14.25 -3.04 13.21
CA ASN A 174 14.16 -4.47 13.48
C ASN A 174 14.02 -5.27 12.17
N LEU A 175 13.13 -4.84 11.27
CA LEU A 175 12.96 -5.49 9.97
C LEU A 175 14.23 -5.41 9.12
N GLU A 176 14.88 -4.24 9.02
CA GLU A 176 16.13 -4.09 8.27
C GLU A 176 17.28 -4.91 8.87
N ASN A 177 17.40 -4.90 10.19
CA ASN A 177 18.47 -5.60 10.90
C ASN A 177 18.30 -7.11 10.82
N LYS A 178 17.07 -7.63 10.85
CA LYS A 178 16.79 -9.06 10.67
C LYS A 178 17.31 -9.58 9.32
N VAL A 179 17.20 -8.80 8.24
CA VAL A 179 17.87 -9.13 6.95
C VAL A 179 19.39 -9.10 7.10
N LYS A 180 19.93 -8.00 7.62
CA LYS A 180 21.39 -7.76 7.69
C LYS A 180 22.10 -8.83 8.51
N TYR A 181 21.55 -9.22 9.66
CA TYR A 181 22.15 -10.21 10.54
C TYR A 181 21.97 -11.63 10.01
N THR A 182 20.77 -12.00 9.54
CA THR A 182 20.53 -13.35 8.99
C THR A 182 21.43 -13.61 7.77
N ASN A 183 21.62 -12.62 6.91
CA ASN A 183 22.44 -12.75 5.69
C ASN A 183 23.95 -12.73 5.94
N ARG A 184 24.42 -12.39 7.16
CA ARG A 184 25.84 -12.48 7.55
C ARG A 184 26.26 -13.89 7.96
N ILE A 185 25.30 -14.75 8.32
CA ILE A 185 25.58 -16.13 8.72
C ILE A 185 25.95 -16.92 7.45
N GLN A 186 27.20 -17.37 7.36
CA GLN A 186 27.77 -17.98 6.13
C GLN A 186 27.02 -19.22 5.63
N ASN A 187 26.34 -19.95 6.53
CA ASN A 187 25.59 -21.18 6.24
C ASN A 187 24.07 -21.07 6.49
N GLY A 188 23.55 -19.85 6.69
CA GLY A 188 22.12 -19.61 6.94
C GLY A 188 21.31 -19.44 5.64
N SER A 189 20.02 -19.79 5.69
CA SER A 189 19.07 -19.42 4.63
C SER A 189 18.98 -17.90 4.54
N LYS A 190 19.28 -17.33 3.37
CA LYS A 190 19.26 -15.88 3.19
C LYS A 190 17.83 -15.34 3.15
N LEU A 191 17.55 -14.33 3.97
CA LEU A 191 16.33 -13.54 3.89
C LEU A 191 16.43 -12.52 2.76
N ARG A 192 15.38 -12.41 1.94
CA ARG A 192 15.33 -11.53 0.77
C ARG A 192 14.02 -10.75 0.74
N TYR A 193 13.92 -9.74 1.59
CA TYR A 193 12.84 -8.77 1.53
C TYR A 193 13.36 -7.35 1.63
N ILE A 194 12.50 -6.38 1.32
CA ILE A 194 12.81 -4.96 1.36
C ILE A 194 11.87 -4.26 2.32
N VAL A 195 12.39 -3.32 3.13
CA VAL A 195 11.58 -2.49 4.01
C VAL A 195 11.46 -1.09 3.41
N ARG A 196 10.23 -0.55 3.38
CA ARG A 196 9.95 0.80 2.86
C ARG A 196 9.10 1.61 3.81
N SER A 197 9.45 2.88 3.92
CA SER A 197 8.57 3.88 4.48
C SER A 197 7.58 4.36 3.41
N SER A 198 6.30 4.37 3.74
CA SER A 198 5.21 4.70 2.83
C SER A 198 4.66 6.10 3.11
N ASP A 199 4.37 6.86 2.06
CA ASP A 199 3.76 8.19 2.22
C ASP A 199 2.24 8.04 2.17
N PRO A 200 1.50 8.41 3.24
CA PRO A 200 0.05 8.32 3.24
C PRO A 200 -0.62 9.17 2.16
N HIS A 201 0.01 10.28 1.76
CA HIS A 201 -0.52 11.12 0.68
C HIS A 201 -0.48 10.40 -0.67
N ARG A 202 0.52 9.58 -0.95
CA ARG A 202 0.63 8.86 -2.24
C ARG A 202 -0.52 7.87 -2.43
N MET A 203 -0.78 7.02 -1.43
CA MET A 203 -1.93 6.10 -1.46
C MET A 203 -3.25 6.86 -1.50
N THR A 204 -3.42 7.87 -0.63
CA THR A 204 -4.66 8.65 -0.60
C THR A 204 -4.93 9.33 -1.94
N SER A 205 -3.93 9.98 -2.55
CA SER A 205 -4.09 10.65 -3.84
C SER A 205 -4.37 9.68 -4.99
N TYR A 206 -3.83 8.46 -4.91
CA TYR A 206 -4.07 7.42 -5.91
C TYR A 206 -5.53 6.95 -5.92
N TRP A 207 -6.10 6.70 -4.73
CA TRP A 207 -7.46 6.17 -4.59
C TRP A 207 -8.55 7.23 -4.40
N CYS A 208 -8.20 8.46 -4.02
CA CYS A 208 -9.15 9.54 -3.74
C CYS A 208 -8.72 10.79 -4.50
N PHE A 209 -9.25 10.98 -5.72
CA PHE A 209 -9.13 12.24 -6.41
C PHE A 209 -9.92 13.31 -5.63
N PRO A 210 -9.33 14.51 -5.44
CA PRO A 210 -10.10 15.66 -5.02
C PRO A 210 -11.19 15.90 -6.06
N ARG A 211 -12.47 15.95 -5.66
CA ARG A 211 -13.50 16.52 -6.53
C ARG A 211 -13.08 17.96 -6.80
N GLU A 212 -13.02 18.35 -8.06
CA GLU A 212 -12.99 19.79 -8.39
C GLU A 212 -14.20 20.40 -7.68
N GLU A 213 -13.93 21.33 -6.77
CA GLU A 213 -14.96 22.04 -6.04
C GLU A 213 -15.88 22.65 -7.12
N THR A 214 -17.15 22.24 -7.12
CA THR A 214 -18.17 22.94 -7.90
C THR A 214 -18.00 24.42 -7.59
N PRO A 215 -17.77 25.29 -8.60
CA PRO A 215 -17.68 26.70 -8.33
C PRO A 215 -19.04 27.14 -7.82
N VAL A 216 -19.00 28.04 -6.82
CA VAL A 216 -20.14 28.72 -6.19
C VAL A 216 -20.74 28.02 -4.97
N GLY A 217 -20.29 28.47 -3.78
CA GLY A 217 -21.24 28.84 -2.72
C GLY A 217 -21.47 27.88 -1.55
N SER A 218 -20.88 26.69 -1.49
CA SER A 218 -21.06 25.81 -0.31
C SER A 218 -19.83 25.79 0.60
N LYS A 219 -20.08 26.03 1.90
CA LYS A 219 -19.12 26.02 3.02
C LYS A 219 -18.02 24.99 2.81
N LYS A 220 -16.74 25.36 3.00
CA LYS A 220 -15.56 24.47 3.03
C LYS A 220 -15.87 23.22 3.87
N LEU A 221 -16.39 22.16 3.26
CA LEU A 221 -16.62 20.88 3.92
C LEU A 221 -15.22 20.31 4.19
N LYS A 222 -14.93 20.07 5.47
CA LYS A 222 -13.61 19.64 5.98
C LYS A 222 -13.06 18.47 5.15
N SER A 223 -12.12 18.75 4.24
CA SER A 223 -11.63 17.81 3.21
C SER A 223 -11.11 16.47 3.75
N ASN A 224 -10.56 16.45 4.97
CA ASN A 224 -10.00 15.25 5.60
C ASN A 224 -11.04 14.22 6.08
N LYS A 225 -12.29 14.63 6.39
CA LYS A 225 -13.32 13.67 6.82
C LYS A 225 -13.91 12.93 5.62
N HIS A 226 -14.02 13.60 4.49
CA HIS A 226 -14.47 13.00 3.24
C HIS A 226 -13.48 11.95 2.72
N SER A 227 -12.18 12.22 2.75
CA SER A 227 -11.20 11.23 2.26
C SER A 227 -11.21 9.93 3.05
N LYS A 228 -11.45 9.98 4.38
CA LYS A 228 -11.55 8.76 5.22
C LYS A 228 -12.78 7.92 4.87
N ASP A 229 -13.96 8.53 4.83
CA ASP A 229 -15.20 7.84 4.50
C ASP A 229 -15.16 7.23 3.09
N LEU A 230 -14.55 7.95 2.14
CA LEU A 230 -14.34 7.46 0.77
C LEU A 230 -13.48 6.19 0.72
N ARG A 231 -12.38 6.13 1.49
CA ARG A 231 -11.52 4.93 1.53
C ARG A 231 -12.23 3.74 2.13
N ILE A 232 -12.96 3.93 3.24
CA ILE A 232 -13.76 2.85 3.85
C ILE A 232 -14.81 2.35 2.86
N LYS A 233 -15.53 3.24 2.18
CA LYS A 233 -16.53 2.89 1.16
C LYS A 233 -15.93 2.14 -0.02
N LEU A 234 -14.78 2.61 -0.52
CA LEU A 234 -14.04 1.95 -1.58
C LEU A 234 -13.67 0.52 -1.19
N VAL A 235 -13.06 0.31 -0.02
CA VAL A 235 -12.67 -1.04 0.42
C VAL A 235 -13.89 -1.94 0.61
N LYS A 236 -14.99 -1.43 1.19
CA LYS A 236 -16.25 -2.19 1.29
C LYS A 236 -16.77 -2.59 -0.09
N LYS A 237 -16.71 -1.69 -1.07
CA LYS A 237 -17.13 -1.97 -2.45
C LYS A 237 -16.25 -3.03 -3.09
N ILE A 238 -14.92 -2.89 -3.04
CA ILE A 238 -13.94 -3.85 -3.58
C ILE A 238 -14.18 -5.24 -2.99
N VAL A 239 -14.29 -5.33 -1.66
CA VAL A 239 -14.47 -6.59 -0.95
C VAL A 239 -15.82 -7.25 -1.31
N SER A 240 -16.87 -6.45 -1.44
CA SER A 240 -18.20 -6.98 -1.78
C SER A 240 -18.30 -7.44 -3.23
N SER A 241 -17.81 -6.63 -4.18
CA SER A 241 -17.88 -6.96 -5.61
C SER A 241 -17.02 -8.17 -5.95
N SER A 242 -15.83 -8.28 -5.36
CA SER A 242 -14.92 -9.41 -5.56
C SER A 242 -15.48 -10.75 -5.05
N ILE A 243 -16.55 -10.72 -4.24
CA ILE A 243 -17.26 -11.92 -3.74
C ILE A 243 -18.60 -12.15 -4.47
N LEU A 244 -19.36 -11.09 -4.70
CA LEU A 244 -20.71 -11.15 -5.26
C LEU A 244 -20.74 -11.17 -6.79
N ASN A 245 -19.74 -10.54 -7.42
CA ASN A 245 -19.68 -10.32 -8.85
C ASN A 245 -18.49 -11.05 -9.49
N LYS A 246 -18.04 -12.16 -8.88
CA LYS A 246 -16.86 -12.90 -9.31
C LYS A 246 -16.97 -13.30 -10.80
N GLY A 247 -16.01 -12.88 -11.61
CA GLY A 247 -16.01 -13.13 -13.06
C GLY A 247 -16.91 -12.21 -13.88
N SER A 248 -17.49 -11.18 -13.27
CA SER A 248 -18.11 -10.08 -14.00
C SER A 248 -17.04 -9.09 -14.47
N LYS A 249 -17.33 -8.25 -15.46
CA LYS A 249 -16.45 -7.13 -15.82
C LYS A 249 -16.61 -5.94 -14.85
N ASP A 250 -16.85 -6.18 -13.55
CA ASP A 250 -17.00 -5.12 -12.56
C ASP A 250 -15.63 -4.45 -12.32
N PRO A 251 -15.49 -3.13 -12.57
CA PRO A 251 -14.21 -2.43 -12.41
C PRO A 251 -13.69 -2.42 -10.96
N THR A 252 -14.52 -2.82 -9.98
CA THR A 252 -14.17 -2.91 -8.57
C THR A 252 -13.73 -4.31 -8.12
N GLU A 253 -13.75 -5.31 -9.02
CA GLU A 253 -13.15 -6.64 -8.78
C GLU A 253 -11.62 -6.51 -8.87
N LEU A 254 -11.00 -6.14 -7.75
CA LEU A 254 -9.56 -5.82 -7.68
C LEU A 254 -8.75 -6.82 -6.85
N VAL A 255 -9.39 -7.81 -6.23
CA VAL A 255 -8.72 -8.73 -5.30
C VAL A 255 -9.40 -10.09 -5.30
N GLU A 256 -8.62 -11.15 -5.09
CA GLU A 256 -9.11 -12.49 -4.80
C GLU A 256 -8.94 -12.82 -3.32
N PHE A 257 -9.73 -13.78 -2.82
CA PHE A 257 -9.68 -14.19 -1.42
C PHE A 257 -9.32 -15.67 -1.27
N THR A 258 -8.66 -16.02 -0.17
CA THR A 258 -8.62 -17.40 0.30
C THR A 258 -10.02 -17.84 0.73
N GLU A 259 -10.26 -19.15 0.79
CA GLU A 259 -11.55 -19.70 1.24
C GLU A 259 -11.96 -19.18 2.64
N ILE A 260 -10.98 -19.00 3.53
CA ILE A 260 -11.18 -18.46 4.88
C ILE A 260 -11.70 -17.02 4.79
N TRP A 261 -11.03 -16.16 4.01
CA TRP A 261 -11.44 -14.76 3.85
C TRP A 261 -12.79 -14.65 3.14
N GLU A 262 -13.01 -15.43 2.10
CA GLU A 262 -14.26 -15.47 1.36
C GLU A 262 -15.43 -15.85 2.28
N LYS A 263 -15.27 -16.88 3.11
CA LYS A 263 -16.27 -17.27 4.12
C LYS A 263 -16.54 -16.14 5.12
N ARG A 264 -15.50 -15.50 5.65
CA ARG A 264 -15.62 -14.37 6.60
C ARG A 264 -16.40 -13.20 5.99
N ILE A 265 -16.08 -12.83 4.76
CA ILE A 265 -16.73 -11.74 4.04
C ILE A 265 -18.20 -12.08 3.77
N ARG A 266 -18.49 -13.29 3.25
CA ARG A 266 -19.88 -13.75 3.02
C ARG A 266 -20.70 -13.72 4.30
N ASN A 267 -20.13 -14.15 5.43
CA ASN A 267 -20.79 -14.08 6.74
C ASN A 267 -21.09 -12.64 7.16
N ALA A 268 -20.16 -11.70 6.96
CA ALA A 268 -20.37 -10.29 7.27
C ALA A 268 -21.47 -9.66 6.39
N LEU A 269 -21.46 -9.98 5.09
CA LEU A 269 -22.48 -9.53 4.13
C LEU A 269 -23.87 -10.07 4.44
N ALA A 270 -23.98 -11.32 4.87
CA ALA A 270 -25.27 -11.96 5.20
C ALA A 270 -25.90 -11.41 6.48
N LYS A 271 -25.09 -11.04 7.49
CA LYS A 271 -25.58 -10.60 8.80
C LYS A 271 -26.18 -9.19 8.81
N LYS A 272 -25.70 -8.29 7.94
CA LYS A 272 -26.08 -6.87 7.97
C LYS A 272 -26.20 -6.30 6.57
N LYS A 273 -27.24 -5.48 6.34
CA LYS A 273 -27.41 -4.69 5.12
C LYS A 273 -26.23 -3.74 4.83
N SER A 274 -25.55 -3.27 5.88
CA SER A 274 -24.30 -2.51 5.80
C SER A 274 -23.33 -3.04 6.85
N PHE A 275 -22.31 -3.77 6.41
CA PHE A 275 -21.29 -4.34 7.31
C PHE A 275 -20.19 -3.32 7.60
N LYS A 276 -19.51 -3.47 8.73
CA LYS A 276 -18.25 -2.78 9.04
C LYS A 276 -17.07 -3.64 8.63
N LEU A 277 -15.94 -3.05 8.26
CA LEU A 277 -14.73 -3.83 7.93
C LEU A 277 -14.29 -4.67 9.13
N CYS A 278 -14.40 -4.14 10.34
CA CYS A 278 -14.15 -4.90 11.56
C CYS A 278 -15.07 -6.13 11.74
N ASP A 279 -16.27 -6.16 11.11
CA ASP A 279 -17.17 -7.31 11.20
C ASP A 279 -16.64 -8.53 10.41
N ILE A 280 -15.64 -8.34 9.53
CA ILE A 280 -14.98 -9.42 8.77
C ILE A 280 -13.94 -10.15 9.64
N LEU A 281 -13.41 -9.49 10.67
CA LEU A 281 -12.38 -10.07 11.54
C LEU A 281 -13.02 -11.00 12.59
N GLU A 282 -12.50 -12.22 12.72
CA GLU A 282 -12.99 -13.22 13.69
C GLU A 282 -12.54 -12.94 15.14
N PHE A 283 -11.37 -12.34 15.33
CA PHE A 283 -10.76 -12.12 16.65
C PHE A 283 -10.76 -10.64 17.02
N LEU A 284 -11.86 -10.18 17.62
CA LEU A 284 -12.01 -8.78 18.04
C LEU A 284 -11.54 -8.51 19.47
N ASP A 285 -11.30 -9.54 20.28
CA ASP A 285 -11.08 -9.39 21.72
C ASP A 285 -9.83 -8.57 22.07
N ASN A 286 -8.85 -8.52 21.16
CA ASN A 286 -7.62 -7.72 21.30
C ASN A 286 -7.44 -6.68 20.17
N SER A 287 -8.52 -6.25 19.52
CA SER A 287 -8.46 -5.34 18.35
C SER A 287 -8.55 -3.85 18.71
N GLY A 288 -8.69 -3.53 20.01
CA GLY A 288 -8.92 -2.18 20.49
C GLY A 288 -10.23 -1.56 19.98
N VAL A 289 -10.22 -0.25 19.70
CA VAL A 289 -11.41 0.46 19.24
C VAL A 289 -11.78 0.03 17.81
N LYS A 290 -13.02 -0.43 17.62
CA LYS A 290 -13.60 -0.84 16.32
C LYS A 290 -13.74 0.34 15.34
N LYS A 291 -12.63 0.67 14.68
CA LYS A 291 -12.53 1.68 13.61
C LYS A 291 -12.11 1.02 12.32
N ASP A 292 -12.85 1.34 11.26
CA ASP A 292 -12.66 0.79 9.91
C ASP A 292 -11.55 1.51 9.13
N ASP A 293 -11.13 2.73 9.52
CA ASP A 293 -10.15 3.49 8.72
C ASP A 293 -8.76 2.84 8.73
N ASP A 294 -8.27 2.35 9.88
CA ASP A 294 -6.95 1.69 9.96
C ASP A 294 -6.90 0.42 9.07
N LEU A 295 -8.01 -0.33 9.02
CA LEU A 295 -8.15 -1.51 8.15
C LEU A 295 -8.21 -1.12 6.68
N ALA A 296 -8.96 -0.07 6.35
CA ALA A 296 -9.05 0.41 4.98
C ALA A 296 -7.69 0.95 4.48
N ASP A 297 -6.96 1.67 5.32
CA ASP A 297 -5.68 2.30 4.98
C ASP A 297 -4.60 1.24 4.74
N SER A 298 -4.47 0.27 5.64
CA SER A 298 -3.56 -0.87 5.45
C SER A 298 -3.90 -1.73 4.22
N PHE A 299 -5.19 -1.95 3.92
CA PHE A 299 -5.63 -2.67 2.72
C PHE A 299 -5.26 -1.91 1.42
N LEU A 300 -5.63 -0.63 1.35
CA LEU A 300 -5.37 0.20 0.17
C LEU A 300 -3.88 0.46 -0.05
N HIS A 301 -3.07 0.48 1.01
CA HIS A 301 -1.62 0.56 0.88
C HIS A 301 -1.02 -0.67 0.17
N SER A 302 -1.41 -1.90 0.57
CA SER A 302 -0.95 -3.11 -0.13
C SER A 302 -1.41 -3.12 -1.59
N LEU A 303 -2.69 -2.80 -1.82
CA LEU A 303 -3.25 -2.78 -3.16
C LEU A 303 -2.60 -1.70 -4.04
N SER A 304 -2.28 -0.52 -3.50
CA SER A 304 -1.54 0.52 -4.22
C SER A 304 -0.20 0.01 -4.74
N TRP A 305 0.57 -0.69 -3.91
CA TRP A 305 1.88 -1.21 -4.34
C TRP A 305 1.75 -2.25 -5.44
N ILE A 306 0.75 -3.13 -5.35
CA ILE A 306 0.44 -4.08 -6.42
C ILE A 306 0.09 -3.37 -7.72
N GLU A 307 -0.79 -2.37 -7.66
CA GLU A 307 -1.19 -1.62 -8.86
C GLU A 307 -0.01 -0.83 -9.45
N TRP A 308 0.86 -0.24 -8.63
CA TRP A 308 2.07 0.44 -9.11
C TRP A 308 3.05 -0.52 -9.78
N ILE A 309 3.20 -1.75 -9.27
CA ILE A 309 4.01 -2.79 -9.91
C ILE A 309 3.40 -3.19 -11.25
N LYS A 310 2.09 -3.49 -11.29
CA LYS A 310 1.38 -3.85 -12.53
C LYS A 310 1.48 -2.76 -13.58
N ASN A 311 1.30 -1.49 -13.18
CA ASN A 311 1.44 -0.37 -14.09
C ASN A 311 2.87 -0.24 -14.62
N TYR A 312 3.87 -0.46 -13.76
CA TYR A 312 5.26 -0.46 -14.18
C TYR A 312 5.60 -1.63 -15.12
N GLU A 313 5.04 -2.82 -14.90
CA GLU A 313 5.14 -3.97 -15.81
C GLU A 313 4.62 -3.62 -17.21
N ASN A 314 3.42 -3.04 -17.30
CA ASN A 314 2.85 -2.58 -18.58
C ASN A 314 3.74 -1.52 -19.26
N ILE A 315 4.23 -0.54 -18.50
CA ILE A 315 5.14 0.49 -19.05
C ILE A 315 6.44 -0.15 -19.56
N ALA A 316 7.00 -1.11 -18.83
CA ALA A 316 8.21 -1.81 -19.23
C ALA A 316 8.00 -2.66 -20.49
N GLU A 317 6.82 -3.26 -20.66
CA GLU A 317 6.44 -3.99 -21.87
C GLU A 317 6.31 -3.04 -23.07
N LEU A 318 5.57 -1.94 -22.93
CA LEU A 318 5.42 -0.91 -23.95
C LEU A 318 6.79 -0.34 -24.40
N LEU A 319 7.72 -0.19 -23.46
CA LEU A 319 9.09 0.27 -23.76
C LEU A 319 9.98 -0.80 -24.42
N ASN A 320 9.69 -2.08 -24.20
CA ASN A 320 10.48 -3.18 -24.78
C ASN A 320 10.01 -3.58 -26.18
N SER A 321 8.71 -3.43 -26.47
CA SER A 321 8.14 -3.68 -27.81
C SER A 321 8.54 -2.62 -28.83
N THR A 322 9.14 -1.52 -28.39
CA THR A 322 9.34 -0.31 -29.18
C THR A 322 10.83 -0.10 -29.51
N SER A 323 11.16 -0.25 -30.79
CA SER A 323 12.49 -0.03 -31.33
C SER A 323 12.78 1.47 -31.51
N HIS A 324 13.30 2.11 -30.46
CA HIS A 324 14.03 3.39 -30.45
C HIS A 324 13.38 4.64 -31.12
N SER A 325 12.09 4.66 -31.48
CA SER A 325 11.49 5.82 -32.17
C SER A 325 10.76 6.80 -31.23
N LYS A 326 10.79 8.10 -31.55
CA LYS A 326 10.12 9.17 -30.75
C LYS A 326 8.59 9.06 -30.73
N MET A 327 7.99 8.36 -31.69
CA MET A 327 6.53 8.22 -31.79
C MET A 327 5.98 7.27 -30.69
N GLU A 328 6.83 6.43 -30.12
CA GLU A 328 6.48 5.29 -29.27
C GLU A 328 6.36 5.65 -27.78
N PHE A 329 7.08 6.68 -27.30
CA PHE A 329 6.87 7.20 -25.94
C PHE A 329 5.46 7.79 -25.73
N ARG A 330 4.73 8.08 -26.82
CA ARG A 330 3.35 8.51 -26.77
C ARG A 330 2.45 7.46 -26.14
N GLU A 331 2.65 6.18 -26.46
CA GLU A 331 1.85 5.06 -25.94
C GLU A 331 1.98 4.93 -24.43
N VAL A 332 3.19 5.14 -23.88
CA VAL A 332 3.42 5.16 -22.43
C VAL A 332 2.58 6.24 -21.74
N PHE A 333 2.53 7.43 -22.31
CA PHE A 333 1.75 8.53 -21.72
C PHE A 333 0.25 8.36 -21.93
N GLU A 334 -0.18 7.79 -23.06
CA GLU A 334 -1.59 7.44 -23.31
C GLU A 334 -2.06 6.36 -22.33
N PHE A 335 -1.25 5.34 -22.08
CA PHE A 335 -1.49 4.36 -21.01
C PHE A 335 -1.65 5.05 -19.65
N CYS A 336 -0.74 5.98 -19.30
CA CYS A 336 -0.82 6.68 -18.03
C CYS A 336 -2.09 7.54 -17.90
N GLU A 337 -2.51 8.20 -18.97
CA GLU A 337 -3.73 9.01 -19.01
C GLU A 337 -4.98 8.13 -18.90
N ASN A 338 -5.05 7.01 -19.63
CA ASN A 338 -6.14 6.05 -19.56
C ASN A 338 -6.28 5.47 -18.15
N LYS A 339 -5.16 5.08 -17.50
CA LYS A 339 -5.19 4.60 -16.10
C LYS A 339 -5.67 5.66 -15.12
N ALA A 340 -5.28 6.92 -15.31
CA ALA A 340 -5.80 8.00 -14.48
C ALA A 340 -7.32 8.20 -14.69
N GLN A 341 -7.83 8.01 -15.90
CA GLN A 341 -9.27 8.08 -16.19
C GLN A 341 -10.04 6.90 -15.60
N GLU A 342 -9.53 5.67 -15.71
CA GLU A 342 -10.12 4.47 -15.11
C GLU A 342 -10.30 4.63 -13.60
N LEU A 343 -9.28 5.12 -12.88
CA LEU A 343 -9.36 5.35 -11.45
C LEU A 343 -10.36 6.46 -11.08
N LYS A 344 -10.49 7.50 -11.92
CA LYS A 344 -11.53 8.53 -11.73
C LYS A 344 -12.93 7.94 -11.92
N TYR A 345 -13.11 7.09 -12.92
CA TYR A 345 -14.37 6.39 -13.15
C TYR A 345 -14.72 5.49 -11.96
N LEU A 346 -13.75 4.69 -11.49
CA LEU A 346 -13.88 3.86 -10.29
C LEU A 346 -14.38 4.69 -9.09
N GLN A 347 -13.79 5.87 -8.85
CA GLN A 347 -14.21 6.79 -7.80
C GLN A 347 -15.66 7.25 -7.91
N ASN A 348 -16.12 7.53 -9.12
CA ASN A 348 -17.50 7.94 -9.32
C ASN A 348 -18.47 6.79 -8.99
N THR A 349 -18.14 5.55 -9.36
CA THR A 349 -19.00 4.38 -9.18
C THR A 349 -19.33 4.05 -7.71
N TYR A 350 -18.41 4.26 -6.76
CA TYR A 350 -18.68 4.00 -5.34
C TYR A 350 -19.07 5.24 -4.53
N THR A 351 -19.11 6.42 -5.15
CA THR A 351 -19.61 7.63 -4.49
C THR A 351 -21.07 7.94 -4.78
N THR A 352 -21.65 7.30 -5.79
CA THR A 352 -23.07 7.40 -6.19
C THR A 352 -23.93 6.23 -5.69
N GLY A 353 -23.33 5.25 -5.01
CA GLY A 353 -23.99 4.04 -4.50
C GLY A 353 -24.30 4.06 -3.01
#